data_AF-A0A6N8BKJ9-F1
#
_entry.id   AF-A0A6N8BKJ9-F1
#
_cell.length_a   1.000
_cell.length_b   1.000
_cell.length_c   1.000
_cell.angle_alpha   90.00
_cell.angle_beta   90.00
_cell.angle_gamma   90.00
#
_symmetry.space_group_name_H-M   'P 1'
#
loop_
_entity.id
_entity.type
_entity.pdbx_description
1 polymer ?
#
loop_
_entity_poly.entity_id
_entity_poly.type
_entity_poly.pdbx_seq_one_letter_code
_entity_poly.pdbx_strand_id
1 'polypeptide(L)'
;MDVFALYEQEQQNTAHNTSRADALDAAMRQAVDGLMANPQGRLLLRWLLHLCRNFSVEEVGIVPQPAESARLFFTEGRRMVGMRLMQLLQQANPSHLPALLQTKENDAHDLSTL
;
A
#
# COMPACT_ATOMS: atom_id res chain seq x y z
N MET A 1 -24.98 -36.88 -9.04
CA MET A 1 -24.06 -35.74 -8.85
C MET A 1 -23.90 -35.57 -7.35
N ASP A 2 -22.70 -35.79 -6.83
CA ASP A 2 -22.43 -35.75 -5.40
C ASP A 2 -22.22 -34.30 -4.95
N VAL A 3 -23.28 -33.71 -4.41
CA VAL A 3 -23.33 -32.30 -4.01
C VAL A 3 -22.35 -32.02 -2.86
N PHE A 4 -22.05 -33.03 -2.03
CA PHE A 4 -21.11 -32.88 -0.92
C PHE A 4 -19.66 -32.70 -1.37
N ALA A 5 -19.25 -33.36 -2.47
CA ALA A 5 -17.91 -33.21 -3.04
C ALA A 5 -17.63 -31.79 -3.55
N LEU A 6 -18.65 -31.09 -4.07
CA LEU A 6 -18.53 -29.69 -4.50
C LEU A 6 -18.30 -28.75 -3.31
N TYR A 7 -19.01 -28.93 -2.20
CA TYR A 7 -18.83 -28.13 -0.99
C TYR A 7 -17.46 -28.34 -0.34
N GLU A 8 -16.96 -29.59 -0.29
CA GLU A 8 -15.61 -29.87 0.23
C GLU A 8 -14.53 -29.23 -0.64
N GLN A 9 -14.71 -29.24 -1.97
CA GLN A 9 -13.77 -28.61 -2.91
C GLN A 9 -13.78 -27.08 -2.80
N GLU A 10 -14.94 -26.46 -2.61
CA GLU A 10 -15.06 -25.01 -2.35
C GLU A 10 -14.44 -24.61 -1.00
N GLN A 11 -14.61 -25.42 0.05
CA GLN A 11 -13.97 -25.20 1.35
C GLN A 11 -12.44 -25.34 1.27
N GLN A 12 -11.94 -26.33 0.53
CA GLN A 12 -10.50 -26.50 0.34
C GLN A 12 -9.90 -25.34 -0.48
N ASN A 13 -10.58 -24.90 -1.53
CA ASN A 13 -10.14 -23.77 -2.35
C ASN A 13 -10.13 -22.45 -1.56
N THR A 14 -11.15 -22.20 -0.74
CA THR A 14 -11.20 -21.00 0.11
C THR A 14 -10.10 -21.03 1.17
N ALA A 15 -9.89 -22.17 1.85
CA ALA A 15 -8.80 -22.32 2.81
C ALA A 15 -7.41 -22.11 2.18
N HIS A 16 -7.19 -22.65 0.98
CA HIS A 16 -5.93 -22.48 0.24
C HIS A 16 -5.70 -21.00 -0.17
N ASN A 17 -6.75 -20.33 -0.65
CA ASN A 17 -6.68 -18.92 -1.03
C ASN A 17 -6.41 -18.02 0.19
N THR A 18 -7.03 -18.29 1.34
CA THR A 18 -6.76 -17.58 2.60
C THR A 18 -5.32 -17.78 3.03
N SER A 19 -4.83 -19.02 3.05
CA SER A 19 -3.44 -19.31 3.42
C SER A 19 -2.42 -18.57 2.54
N ARG A 20 -2.70 -18.49 1.23
CA ARG A 20 -1.86 -17.76 0.28
C ARG A 20 -1.91 -16.24 0.51
N ALA A 21 -3.09 -15.70 0.81
CA ALA A 21 -3.26 -14.28 1.13
C ALA A 21 -2.50 -13.90 2.41
N ASP A 22 -2.58 -14.72 3.45
CA ASP A 22 -1.86 -14.52 4.71
C ASP A 22 -0.34 -14.58 4.51
N ALA A 23 0.14 -15.53 3.72
CA ALA A 23 1.57 -15.64 3.38
C ALA A 23 2.07 -14.41 2.62
N LEU A 24 1.27 -13.88 1.69
CA LEU A 24 1.59 -12.66 0.97
C LEU A 24 1.62 -11.46 1.92
N ASP A 25 0.62 -11.32 2.79
CA ASP A 25 0.56 -10.23 3.77
C ASP A 25 1.76 -10.28 4.74
N ALA A 26 2.18 -11.47 5.18
CA ALA A 26 3.38 -11.64 5.98
C ALA A 26 4.65 -11.21 5.21
N ALA A 27 4.79 -11.63 3.96
CA ALA A 27 5.93 -11.24 3.11
C ALA A 27 5.96 -9.71 2.87
N MET A 28 4.80 -9.07 2.68
CA MET A 28 4.71 -7.63 2.52
C MET A 28 5.13 -6.88 3.80
N ARG A 29 4.74 -7.37 4.97
CA ARG A 29 5.20 -6.78 6.26
C ARG A 29 6.71 -6.88 6.40
N GLN A 30 7.29 -8.04 6.11
CA GLN A 30 8.75 -8.23 6.16
C GLN A 30 9.48 -7.32 5.16
N ALA A 31 8.94 -7.12 3.96
CA ALA A 31 9.51 -6.21 2.98
C ALA A 31 9.49 -4.74 3.49
N VAL A 32 8.40 -4.33 4.14
CA VAL A 32 8.28 -3.00 4.76
C VAL A 32 9.29 -2.83 5.89
N ASP A 33 9.52 -3.84 6.71
CA ASP A 33 10.56 -3.81 7.75
C ASP A 33 11.95 -3.60 7.14
N GLY A 34 12.26 -4.32 6.05
CA GLY A 34 13.50 -4.14 5.30
C GLY A 34 13.67 -2.73 4.72
N LEU A 35 12.60 -2.16 4.17
CA LEU A 35 12.60 -0.78 3.67
C LEU A 35 12.80 0.24 4.80
N MET A 36 12.17 0.03 5.97
CA MET A 36 12.29 0.92 7.13
C MET A 36 13.69 0.89 7.76
N ALA A 37 14.38 -0.25 7.70
CA ALA A 37 15.75 -0.40 8.20
C ALA A 37 16.77 0.47 7.43
N ASN A 38 16.53 0.73 6.14
CA ASN A 38 17.43 1.52 5.29
C ASN A 38 16.94 2.97 5.10
N PRO A 39 17.80 3.99 5.24
CA PRO A 39 17.47 5.38 4.91
C PRO A 39 16.85 5.61 3.52
N GLN A 40 17.39 4.98 2.48
CA GLN A 40 16.85 5.08 1.13
C GLN A 40 15.46 4.45 1.01
N GLY A 41 15.20 3.38 1.75
CA GLY A 41 13.88 2.74 1.80
C GLY A 41 12.85 3.63 2.50
N ARG A 42 13.24 4.33 3.58
CA ARG A 42 12.40 5.35 4.22
C ARG A 42 12.10 6.51 3.27
N LEU A 43 13.09 6.99 2.52
CA LEU A 43 12.88 8.05 1.52
C LEU A 43 11.88 7.61 0.44
N LEU A 44 12.03 6.40 -0.10
CA LEU A 44 11.10 5.81 -1.07
C LEU A 44 9.68 5.75 -0.51
N LEU A 45 9.52 5.26 0.73
CA LEU A 45 8.21 5.16 1.38
C LEU A 45 7.56 6.54 1.57
N ARG A 46 8.33 7.56 1.96
CA ARG A 46 7.84 8.95 2.05
C ARG A 46 7.40 9.47 0.68
N TRP A 47 8.19 9.24 -0.36
CA TRP A 47 7.86 9.63 -1.72
C TRP A 47 6.57 8.96 -2.22
N LEU A 48 6.40 7.65 -1.99
CA LEU A 48 5.17 6.91 -2.33
C LEU A 48 3.95 7.45 -1.58
N LEU A 49 4.07 7.73 -0.28
CA LEU A 49 2.99 8.34 0.50
C LEU A 49 2.63 9.73 -0.02
N HIS A 50 3.63 10.53 -0.42
CA HIS A 50 3.39 11.83 -1.04
C HIS A 50 2.64 11.67 -2.38
N LEU A 51 3.05 10.73 -3.24
CA LEU A 51 2.35 10.42 -4.48
C LEU A 51 0.90 9.99 -4.23
N CYS A 52 0.62 9.23 -3.18
CA CYS A 52 -0.75 8.82 -2.85
C CYS A 52 -1.61 9.96 -2.29
N ARG A 53 -0.99 11.04 -1.77
CA ARG A 53 -1.69 12.22 -1.23
C ARG A 53 -2.06 13.27 -2.28
N ASN A 54 -1.47 13.23 -3.47
CA ASN A 54 -1.72 14.23 -4.50
C ASN A 54 -3.15 14.09 -5.06
N PHE A 55 -4.08 14.83 -4.47
CA PHE A 55 -5.41 15.11 -5.00
C PHE A 55 -5.25 15.80 -6.36
N SER A 56 -5.46 15.11 -7.47
CA SER A 56 -5.64 15.78 -8.76
C SER A 56 -7.06 16.37 -8.80
N VAL A 57 -7.24 17.50 -8.13
CA VAL A 57 -8.43 18.37 -8.22
C VAL A 57 -8.22 19.50 -9.24
N GLU A 58 -7.02 19.65 -9.81
CA GLU A 58 -6.67 20.80 -10.66
C GLU A 58 -7.09 20.72 -12.14
N GLU A 59 -7.80 19.68 -12.55
CA GLU A 59 -8.38 19.64 -13.90
C GLU A 59 -9.89 19.50 -13.78
N VAL A 60 -10.54 20.48 -13.14
CA VAL A 60 -11.97 20.75 -13.36
C VAL A 60 -12.08 21.74 -14.51
N GLY A 61 -11.42 21.43 -15.62
CA GLY A 61 -11.53 22.16 -16.88
C GLY A 61 -12.25 21.26 -17.87
N ILE A 62 -13.57 21.45 -17.99
CA ILE A 62 -14.46 20.93 -19.05
C ILE A 62 -13.93 19.63 -19.70
N VAL A 63 -13.88 18.54 -18.94
CA VAL A 63 -13.50 17.23 -19.47
C VAL A 63 -14.79 16.49 -19.82
N PRO A 64 -14.92 15.87 -21.01
CA PRO A 64 -16.13 15.11 -21.35
C PRO A 64 -16.39 14.00 -20.32
N GLN A 65 -17.66 13.83 -19.89
CA GLN A 65 -18.12 12.87 -18.86
C GLN A 65 -17.48 11.47 -18.84
N PRO A 66 -17.18 10.79 -19.97
CA PRO A 66 -16.48 9.49 -19.91
C PRO A 66 -15.07 9.54 -19.33
N ALA A 67 -14.42 10.70 -19.32
CA ALA A 67 -13.10 10.89 -18.72
C ALA A 67 -13.17 11.33 -17.24
N GLU A 68 -14.35 11.70 -16.71
CA GLU A 68 -14.53 11.95 -15.28
C GLU A 68 -14.51 10.66 -14.47
N SER A 69 -15.19 9.61 -14.93
CA SER A 69 -15.21 8.31 -14.25
C SER A 69 -13.82 7.67 -14.17
N ALA A 70 -13.05 7.69 -15.26
CA ALA A 70 -11.67 7.20 -15.29
C ALA A 70 -10.77 7.95 -14.29
N ARG A 71 -10.94 9.27 -14.15
CA ARG A 71 -10.19 10.09 -13.19
C ARG A 71 -10.61 9.79 -11.75
N LEU A 72 -11.90 9.56 -11.51
CA LEU A 72 -12.41 9.12 -10.20
C LEU A 72 -11.85 7.74 -9.82
N PHE A 73 -11.87 6.76 -10.72
CA PHE A 73 -11.28 5.44 -10.46
C PHE A 73 -9.77 5.52 -10.19
N PHE A 74 -9.04 6.35 -10.94
CA PHE A 74 -7.61 6.54 -10.74
C PHE A 74 -7.28 7.20 -9.40
N THR A 75 -8.03 8.25 -9.03
CA THR A 75 -7.84 8.95 -7.75
C THR A 75 -8.22 8.06 -6.57
N GLU A 76 -9.29 7.27 -6.68
CA GLU A 76 -9.68 6.31 -5.65
C GLU A 76 -8.67 5.17 -5.53
N GLY A 77 -8.17 4.63 -6.65
CA GLY A 77 -7.11 3.62 -6.65
C GLY A 77 -5.84 4.11 -5.95
N ARG A 78 -5.43 5.37 -6.19
CA ARG A 78 -4.29 5.99 -5.50
C ARG A 78 -4.53 6.15 -4.00
N ARG A 79 -5.74 6.56 -3.59
CA ARG A 79 -6.11 6.64 -2.17
C ARG A 79 -6.06 5.27 -1.50
N MET A 80 -6.61 4.24 -2.15
CA MET A 80 -6.61 2.87 -1.66
C MET A 80 -5.18 2.34 -1.45
N VAL A 81 -4.28 2.57 -2.41
CA VAL A 81 -2.87 2.20 -2.29
C VAL A 81 -2.20 2.91 -1.12
N GLY A 82 -2.42 4.22 -0.97
CA GLY A 82 -1.89 4.99 0.16
C GLY A 82 -2.37 4.47 1.51
N MET A 83 -3.67 4.18 1.64
CA MET A 83 -4.24 3.61 2.86
C MET A 83 -3.67 2.23 3.16
N ARG A 84 -3.55 1.35 2.15
CA ARG A 84 -3.00 0.01 2.34
C ARG A 84 -1.52 0.07 2.74
N LEU A 85 -0.75 1.00 2.18
CA LEU A 85 0.64 1.22 2.57
C LEU A 85 0.77 1.68 4.03
N MET A 86 -0.07 2.62 4.48
CA MET A 86 -0.10 3.05 5.88
C MET A 86 -0.52 1.92 6.83
N GLN A 87 -1.49 1.09 6.44
CA GLN A 87 -1.90 -0.09 7.20
C GLN A 87 -0.77 -1.12 7.28
N LEU A 88 -0.08 -1.40 6.17
CA LEU A 88 1.07 -2.30 6.15
C LEU A 88 2.17 -1.82 7.08
N LEU A 89 2.51 -0.53 7.07
CA LEU A 89 3.47 0.06 8.00
C LEU A 89 3.07 -0.17 9.46
N GLN A 90 1.81 0.11 9.80
CA GLN A 90 1.30 -0.08 11.16
C GLN A 90 1.26 -1.54 11.60
N GLN A 91 0.88 -2.45 10.70
CA GLN A 91 0.77 -3.88 10.98
C GLN A 91 2.13 -4.58 11.06
N ALA A 92 3.12 -4.10 10.30
CA ALA A 92 4.49 -4.60 10.38
C ALA A 92 5.13 -4.19 11.72
N ASN A 93 5.08 -2.89 12.04
CA ASN A 93 5.46 -2.39 13.37
C ASN A 93 4.78 -1.03 13.65
N PRO A 94 4.05 -0.88 14.76
CA PRO A 94 3.34 0.37 15.07
C PRO A 94 4.24 1.60 15.19
N SER A 95 5.56 1.43 15.42
CA SER A 95 6.51 2.55 15.44
C SER A 95 6.93 3.06 14.06
N HIS A 96 6.71 2.28 12.98
CA HIS A 96 7.19 2.62 11.65
C HIS A 96 6.54 3.88 11.08
N LEU A 97 5.22 3.99 11.18
CA LEU A 97 4.52 5.15 10.64
C LEU A 97 4.93 6.45 11.35
N PRO A 98 4.96 6.54 12.69
CA PRO A 98 5.50 7.71 13.38
C PRO A 98 6.96 8.03 13.00
N ALA A 99 7.84 7.02 12.97
CA ALA A 99 9.25 7.21 12.62
C ALA A 99 9.45 7.69 11.19
N LEU A 100 8.61 7.22 10.26
CA LEU A 100 8.64 7.64 8.86
C LEU A 100 8.22 9.11 8.70
N LEU A 101 7.27 9.60 9.49
CA LEU A 101 6.77 10.96 9.44
C LEU A 101 7.66 11.99 10.18
N GLN A 102 8.55 11.54 11.06
CA GLN A 102 9.54 12.39 11.72
C GLN A 102 10.69 12.70 10.74
N THR A 103 10.51 13.75 9.94
CA THR A 103 11.43 14.15 8.85
C THR A 103 12.64 14.97 9.30
N LYS A 104 12.62 15.55 10.50
CA LYS A 104 13.59 16.61 10.88
C LYS A 104 15.04 16.14 11.10
N GLU A 105 15.29 14.86 11.39
CA GLU A 105 16.64 14.35 11.68
C GLU A 105 17.24 13.49 10.55
N ASN A 106 16.42 12.82 9.75
CA ASN A 106 16.90 11.83 8.78
C ASN A 106 17.23 12.41 7.40
N ASP A 107 16.49 13.40 6.92
CA ASP A 107 16.63 13.84 5.51
C ASP A 107 18.00 14.51 5.23
N ALA A 108 18.58 15.18 6.23
CA ALA A 108 19.91 15.78 6.12
C ALA A 108 21.05 14.74 6.18
N HIS A 109 20.85 13.64 6.92
CA HIS A 109 21.85 12.59 7.05
C HIS A 109 21.85 11.66 5.84
N ASP A 110 20.65 11.30 5.35
CA ASP A 110 20.46 10.32 4.27
C ASP A 110 20.96 10.83 2.90
N LEU A 111 20.88 12.15 2.66
CA LEU A 111 21.42 12.80 1.46
C LEU A 111 22.92 13.11 1.56
N SER A 112 23.48 13.19 2.77
CA SER A 112 24.91 13.46 3.00
C SER A 112 25.81 12.25 2.86
N THR A 113 25.22 11.05 2.82
CA THR A 113 25.90 9.75 2.62
C THR A 113 25.84 9.24 1.17
N LEU A 114 25.35 10.06 0.23
CA LEU A 114 25.42 9.83 -1.23
C LEU A 114 26.61 10.58 -1.83
#